data_AF-A0A382NI38-F1
#
_entry.id   AF-A0A382NI38-F1
#
_cell.length_a   1.000
_cell.length_b   1.000
_cell.length_c   1.000
_cell.angle_alpha   90.00
_cell.angle_beta   90.00
_cell.angle_gamma   90.00
#
_symmetry.space_group_name_H-M   'P 1'
#
loop_
_entity.id
_entity.type
_entity.pdbx_description
1 polymer ?
#
loop_
_entity_poly.entity_id
_entity_poly.type
_entity_poly.pdbx_seq_one_letter_code
_entity_poly.pdbx_strand_id
1 'polypeptide(L)'
;MWAGDMLDSSADKVYKEWKNRNQKLSYLFYQEVASVLRNRSWVRQPNIRKVLEVVDGQHPILLKEFMARNVSLETMCILDLIIGYTRDWHALISEQVVYPDIHIKINKYKTFIDIDVEDYKKTLLELCST
;
A
#
# COMPACT_ATOMS: atom_id res chain seq x y z
N MET A 1 -15.95 38.23 -18.14
CA MET A 1 -15.75 37.12 -17.18
C MET A 1 -15.63 37.72 -15.79
N TRP A 2 -16.52 37.34 -14.87
CA TRP A 2 -16.53 37.79 -13.48
C TRP A 2 -15.73 36.79 -12.61
N ALA A 3 -15.11 37.28 -11.54
CA ALA A 3 -14.30 36.44 -10.64
C ALA A 3 -15.09 35.28 -10.00
N GLY A 4 -16.42 35.41 -9.86
CA GLY A 4 -17.29 34.36 -9.33
C GLY A 4 -17.37 33.10 -10.22
N ASP A 5 -17.47 33.25 -11.55
CA ASP A 5 -17.56 32.11 -12.50
C ASP A 5 -16.24 31.31 -12.59
N MET A 6 -15.10 31.97 -12.34
CA MET A 6 -13.80 31.28 -12.27
C MET A 6 -13.62 30.50 -10.97
N LEU A 7 -14.17 30.97 -9.86
CA LEU A 7 -14.05 30.29 -8.56
C LEU A 7 -14.86 28.97 -8.55
N ASP A 8 -16.11 29.02 -9.01
CA ASP A 8 -17.03 27.87 -9.01
C ASP A 8 -16.55 26.73 -9.92
N SER A 9 -16.10 27.07 -11.13
CA SER A 9 -15.56 26.07 -12.08
C SER A 9 -14.19 25.52 -11.71
N SER A 10 -13.42 26.21 -10.84
CA SER A 10 -12.11 25.75 -10.36
C SER A 10 -12.21 24.79 -9.18
N ALA A 11 -13.11 25.06 -8.23
CA ALA A 11 -13.35 24.19 -7.07
C ALA A 11 -13.86 22.81 -7.50
N ASP A 12 -14.79 22.78 -8.44
CA ASP A 12 -15.32 21.54 -9.02
C ASP A 12 -14.24 20.69 -9.72
N LYS A 13 -13.31 21.35 -10.42
CA LYS A 13 -12.18 20.66 -11.06
C LYS A 13 -11.24 20.05 -10.03
N VAL A 14 -10.85 20.82 -9.02
CA VAL A 14 -9.98 20.35 -7.93
C VAL A 14 -10.62 19.17 -7.19
N TYR A 15 -11.92 19.25 -6.90
CA TYR A 15 -12.65 18.14 -6.28
C TYR A 15 -12.67 16.89 -7.16
N LYS A 16 -12.98 17.04 -8.46
CA LYS A 16 -12.99 15.93 -9.42
C LYS A 16 -11.60 15.29 -9.55
N GLU A 17 -10.54 16.08 -9.59
CA GLU A 17 -9.16 15.58 -9.63
C GLU A 17 -8.79 14.82 -8.36
N TRP A 18 -9.09 15.37 -7.19
CA TRP A 18 -8.91 14.69 -5.91
C TRP A 18 -9.67 13.36 -5.86
N LYS A 19 -10.95 13.36 -6.24
CA LYS A 19 -11.79 12.16 -6.28
C LYS A 19 -11.21 11.10 -7.22
N ASN A 20 -10.79 11.50 -8.42
CA ASN A 20 -10.19 10.59 -9.40
C ASN A 20 -8.88 9.99 -8.89
N ARG A 21 -8.03 10.77 -8.20
CA ARG A 21 -6.80 10.25 -7.59
C ARG A 21 -7.11 9.22 -6.51
N ASN A 22 -8.08 9.50 -5.64
CA ASN A 22 -8.47 8.57 -4.58
C ASN A 22 -9.05 7.27 -5.13
N GLN A 23 -9.94 7.36 -6.13
CA GLN A 23 -10.50 6.17 -6.78
C GLN A 23 -9.42 5.31 -7.44
N LYS A 24 -8.45 5.94 -8.13
CA LYS A 24 -7.31 5.24 -8.71
C LYS A 24 -6.47 4.55 -7.63
N LEU A 25 -6.21 5.23 -6.53
CA LEU A 25 -5.43 4.69 -5.41
C LEU A 25 -6.12 3.46 -4.79
N SER A 26 -7.42 3.54 -4.51
CA SER A 26 -8.19 2.42 -3.94
C SER A 26 -8.22 1.22 -4.90
N TYR A 27 -8.40 1.48 -6.21
CA TYR A 27 -8.38 0.44 -7.22
C TYR A 27 -7.01 -0.24 -7.34
N LEU A 28 -5.92 0.55 -7.39
CA LEU A 28 -4.56 0.04 -7.46
C LEU A 28 -4.23 -0.79 -6.22
N PHE A 29 -4.56 -0.29 -5.02
CA PHE A 29 -4.38 -1.01 -3.77
C PHE A 29 -5.07 -2.38 -3.81
N TYR A 30 -6.36 -2.41 -4.19
CA TYR A 30 -7.11 -3.66 -4.30
C TYR A 30 -6.43 -4.64 -5.26
N GLN A 31 -6.08 -4.18 -6.47
CA GLN A 31 -5.50 -5.03 -7.50
C GLN A 31 -4.14 -5.60 -7.09
N GLU A 32 -3.26 -4.74 -6.56
CA GLU A 32 -1.90 -5.12 -6.14
C GLU A 32 -1.95 -6.11 -4.97
N VAL A 33 -2.73 -5.81 -3.92
CA VAL A 33 -2.89 -6.71 -2.76
C VAL A 33 -3.53 -8.03 -3.18
N ALA A 34 -4.58 -8.00 -4.00
CA ALA A 34 -5.20 -9.22 -4.52
C ALA A 34 -4.23 -10.05 -5.38
N SER A 35 -3.34 -9.41 -6.15
CA SER A 35 -2.30 -10.10 -6.93
C SER A 35 -1.31 -10.81 -6.02
N VAL A 36 -0.80 -10.11 -5.00
CA VAL A 36 0.13 -10.66 -4.01
C VAL A 36 -0.47 -11.84 -3.25
N LEU A 37 -1.76 -11.76 -2.92
CA LEU A 37 -2.48 -12.84 -2.22
C LEU A 37 -2.81 -14.04 -3.15
N ARG A 38 -3.22 -13.80 -4.40
CA ARG A 38 -3.66 -14.86 -5.34
C ARG A 38 -2.53 -15.67 -5.96
N ASN A 39 -1.35 -15.10 -6.17
CA ASN A 39 -0.21 -15.79 -6.81
C ASN A 39 0.38 -16.94 -5.97
N ARG A 40 -0.32 -17.41 -4.94
CA ARG A 40 0.13 -18.42 -3.98
C ARG A 40 -0.86 -19.59 -3.93
N SER A 41 -1.03 -20.23 -5.08
CA SER A 41 -1.96 -21.36 -5.35
C SER A 41 -1.79 -22.59 -4.42
N TRP A 42 -0.78 -22.61 -3.54
CA TRP A 42 -0.54 -23.66 -2.56
C TRP A 42 -1.17 -23.39 -1.17
N VAL A 43 -1.74 -22.22 -0.94
CA VAL A 43 -2.41 -21.89 0.32
C VAL A 43 -3.93 -21.92 0.09
N ARG A 44 -4.65 -22.73 0.88
CA ARG A 44 -6.11 -22.88 0.83
C ARG A 44 -6.88 -21.57 1.03
N GLN A 45 -6.25 -20.58 1.67
CA GLN A 45 -6.84 -19.27 1.97
C GLN A 45 -5.77 -18.19 1.86
N PRO A 46 -6.10 -17.01 1.30
CA PRO A 46 -5.17 -15.88 1.29
C PRO A 46 -4.78 -15.50 2.72
N ASN A 47 -3.48 -15.46 2.98
CA ASN A 47 -2.97 -15.19 4.32
C ASN A 47 -1.93 -14.07 4.29
N ILE A 48 -2.37 -12.88 4.67
CA ILE A 48 -1.52 -11.69 4.75
C ILE A 48 -0.31 -11.87 5.69
N ARG A 49 -0.43 -12.71 6.73
CA ARG A 49 0.69 -12.96 7.65
C ARG A 49 1.86 -13.62 6.94
N LYS A 50 1.60 -14.62 6.08
CA LYS A 50 2.64 -15.27 5.27
C LYS A 50 3.30 -14.30 4.30
N VAL A 51 2.51 -13.37 3.74
CA VAL A 51 3.02 -12.34 2.83
C VAL A 51 4.01 -11.40 3.52
N LEU A 52 3.79 -11.13 4.80
CA LEU A 52 4.61 -10.25 5.63
C LEU A 52 5.72 -10.98 6.41
N GLU A 53 5.68 -12.31 6.43
CA GLU A 53 6.57 -13.15 7.24
C GLU A 53 8.01 -13.06 6.77
N VAL A 54 8.90 -12.78 7.72
CA VAL A 54 10.35 -12.80 7.54
C VAL A 54 10.86 -14.15 8.03
N VAL A 55 11.45 -14.94 7.14
CA VAL A 55 12.00 -16.26 7.44
C VAL A 55 13.52 -16.18 7.33
N ASP A 56 14.24 -16.56 8.39
CA ASP A 56 15.72 -16.57 8.45
C ASP A 56 16.38 -15.24 8.03
N GLY A 57 15.72 -14.12 8.36
CA GLY A 57 16.16 -12.77 8.01
C GLY A 57 16.09 -12.41 6.53
N GLN A 58 15.48 -13.26 5.70
CA GLN A 58 15.32 -13.00 4.27
C GLN A 58 14.19 -12.01 3.97
N HIS A 59 14.21 -11.44 2.77
CA HIS A 59 13.15 -10.55 2.33
C HIS A 59 11.77 -11.25 2.31
N PRO A 60 10.77 -10.67 2.99
CA PRO A 60 9.40 -11.17 2.97
C PRO A 60 8.81 -11.03 1.58
N ILE A 61 7.71 -11.75 1.33
CA ILE A 61 7.09 -11.83 0.00
C ILE A 61 6.70 -10.44 -0.48
N LEU A 62 6.06 -9.64 0.36
CA LEU A 62 5.64 -8.29 0.01
C LEU A 62 6.82 -7.42 -0.44
N LEU A 63 7.96 -7.51 0.24
CA LEU A 63 9.16 -6.76 -0.12
C LEU A 63 9.71 -7.19 -1.49
N LYS A 64 9.72 -8.49 -1.77
CA LYS A 64 10.13 -9.04 -3.07
C LYS A 64 9.24 -8.53 -4.21
N GLU A 65 7.92 -8.50 -4.00
CA GLU A 65 6.96 -7.98 -4.98
C GLU A 65 7.11 -6.47 -5.20
N PHE A 66 7.41 -5.70 -4.16
CA PHE A 66 7.76 -4.28 -4.27
C PHE A 66 9.05 -4.07 -5.09
N MET A 67 10.10 -4.87 -4.82
CA MET A 67 11.35 -4.82 -5.59
C MET A 67 11.16 -5.22 -7.06
N ALA A 68 10.23 -6.14 -7.33
CA ALA A 68 9.82 -6.54 -8.67
C ALA A 68 8.90 -5.50 -9.37
N ARG A 69 8.52 -4.41 -8.68
CA ARG A 69 7.58 -3.38 -9.16
C ARG A 69 6.15 -3.88 -9.40
N ASN A 70 5.77 -4.99 -8.77
CA ASN A 70 4.40 -5.49 -8.77
C ASN A 70 3.51 -4.81 -7.73
N VAL A 71 4.13 -4.15 -6.75
CA VAL A 71 3.47 -3.40 -5.69
C VAL A 71 4.02 -1.98 -5.66
N SER A 72 3.15 -0.99 -5.57
CA SER A 72 3.51 0.42 -5.48
C SER A 72 3.99 0.82 -4.08
N LEU A 73 4.68 1.95 -3.98
CA LEU A 73 5.12 2.48 -2.69
C LEU A 73 3.92 2.90 -1.83
N GLU A 74 2.88 3.41 -2.48
CA GLU A 74 1.59 3.74 -1.90
C GLU A 74 1.01 2.52 -1.19
N THR A 75 0.86 1.39 -1.90
CA THR A 75 0.34 0.15 -1.31
C THR A 75 1.19 -0.34 -0.13
N MET A 76 2.52 -0.26 -0.23
CA MET A 76 3.41 -0.59 0.89
C MET A 76 3.10 0.26 2.12
N CYS A 77 2.98 1.57 1.95
CA CYS A 77 2.72 2.49 3.04
C CYS A 77 1.31 2.31 3.62
N ILE A 78 0.29 2.08 2.79
CA ILE A 78 -1.09 1.84 3.24
C ILE A 78 -1.17 0.56 4.07
N LEU A 79 -0.57 -0.54 3.61
CA LEU A 79 -0.49 -1.79 4.38
C LEU A 79 0.24 -1.56 5.71
N ASP A 80 1.28 -0.74 5.72
CA ASP A 80 2.03 -0.43 6.92
C ASP A 80 1.29 0.54 7.85
N LEU A 81 0.36 1.37 7.35
CA LEU A 81 -0.56 2.16 8.19
C LEU A 81 -1.59 1.27 8.87
N ILE A 82 -2.05 0.21 8.20
CA ILE A 82 -3.06 -0.72 8.73
C ILE A 82 -2.43 -1.71 9.75
N ILE A 83 -1.25 -2.26 9.42
CA ILE A 83 -0.67 -3.41 10.15
C ILE A 83 0.56 -3.01 10.98
N GLY A 84 1.36 -2.05 10.51
CA GLY A 84 2.60 -1.62 11.18
C GLY A 84 3.77 -2.60 11.06
N TYR A 85 3.85 -3.38 9.98
CA TYR A 85 4.84 -4.45 9.80
C TYR A 85 6.29 -3.95 9.64
N THR A 86 6.51 -2.69 9.26
CA THR A 86 7.88 -2.17 9.03
C THR A 86 8.72 -2.17 10.29
N ARG A 87 8.09 -2.08 11.47
CA ARG A 87 8.76 -2.15 12.78
C ARG A 87 9.38 -3.54 12.98
N ASP A 88 8.63 -4.58 12.67
CA ASP A 88 9.09 -5.97 12.77
C ASP A 88 10.17 -6.25 11.72
N TRP A 89 9.95 -5.80 10.49
CA TRP A 89 10.94 -5.97 9.42
C TRP A 89 12.28 -5.31 9.73
N HIS A 90 12.27 -4.15 10.40
CA HIS A 90 13.52 -3.49 10.82
C HIS A 90 14.36 -4.36 11.77
N ALA A 91 13.71 -5.16 12.62
CA ALA A 91 14.41 -6.05 13.55
C ALA A 91 14.74 -7.43 12.94
N LEU A 92 13.88 -7.93 12.04
CA LEU A 92 13.96 -9.30 11.56
C LEU A 92 14.80 -9.44 10.28
N ILE A 93 14.81 -8.46 9.38
CA ILE A 93 15.54 -8.56 8.10
C ILE A 93 17.04 -8.38 8.36
N SER A 94 17.84 -9.39 7.98
CA SER A 94 19.29 -9.39 8.19
C SER A 94 20.06 -8.67 7.08
N GLU A 95 19.45 -8.54 5.91
CA GLU A 95 20.01 -7.87 4.74
C GLU A 95 20.11 -6.34 4.94
N GLN A 96 21.30 -5.76 4.74
CA GLN A 96 21.62 -4.36 5.07
C GLN A 96 22.05 -3.49 3.87
N VAL A 97 22.01 -4.01 2.66
CA VAL A 97 22.43 -3.30 1.44
C VAL A 97 21.26 -2.56 0.80
N VAL A 98 20.11 -3.22 0.62
CA VAL A 98 18.97 -2.67 -0.13
C VAL A 98 17.81 -2.31 0.78
N TYR A 99 17.50 -3.15 1.77
CA TYR A 99 16.35 -2.95 2.63
C TYR A 99 16.37 -1.62 3.43
N PRO A 100 17.49 -1.14 3.99
CA PRO A 100 17.51 0.12 4.74
C PRO A 100 17.01 1.33 3.95
N ASP A 101 17.39 1.43 2.67
CA ASP A 101 16.94 2.51 1.79
C ASP A 101 15.44 2.43 1.52
N ILE A 102 14.92 1.21 1.30
CA ILE A 102 13.49 0.97 1.12
C ILE A 102 12.72 1.34 2.40
N HIS A 103 13.22 0.95 3.56
CA HIS A 103 12.61 1.27 4.86
C HIS A 103 12.52 2.78 5.08
N ILE A 104 13.60 3.52 4.82
CA ILE A 104 13.62 4.99 4.88
C ILE A 104 12.62 5.59 3.89
N LYS A 105 12.55 5.05 2.67
CA LYS A 105 11.63 5.52 1.63
C LYS A 105 10.17 5.35 2.04
N ILE A 106 9.80 4.19 2.58
CA ILE A 106 8.46 3.91 3.10
C ILE A 106 8.12 4.89 4.23
N ASN A 107 8.99 5.04 5.24
CA ASN A 107 8.73 5.91 6.38
C ASN A 107 8.57 7.38 5.97
N LYS A 108 9.40 7.88 5.06
CA LYS A 108 9.27 9.25 4.54
C LYS A 108 7.96 9.43 3.77
N TYR A 109 7.68 8.53 2.82
CA TYR A 109 6.49 8.65 1.97
C TYR A 109 5.19 8.52 2.75
N LYS A 110 5.15 7.61 3.75
CA LYS A 110 4.01 7.40 4.64
C LYS A 110 3.51 8.70 5.29
N THR A 111 4.40 9.63 5.63
CA THR A 111 4.00 10.92 6.23
C THR A 111 3.20 11.84 5.31
N PHE A 112 3.21 11.59 4.01
CA PHE A 112 2.48 12.36 3.01
C PHE A 112 1.18 11.68 2.55
N ILE A 113 0.87 10.49 3.07
CA ILE A 113 -0.35 9.78 2.73
C ILE A 113 -1.51 10.32 3.58
N ASP A 114 -2.49 10.92 2.89
CA ASP A 114 -3.73 11.39 3.47
C ASP A 114 -4.90 10.53 2.94
N ILE A 115 -5.28 9.52 3.73
CA ILE A 115 -6.35 8.56 3.40
C ILE A 115 -7.17 8.19 4.63
N ASP A 116 -8.38 7.68 4.41
CA ASP A 116 -9.16 6.99 5.44
C ASP A 116 -8.68 5.54 5.60
N VAL A 117 -7.88 5.29 6.64
CA VAL A 117 -7.29 3.97 6.91
C VAL A 117 -8.34 2.88 7.15
N GLU A 118 -9.51 3.21 7.69
CA GLU A 118 -10.55 2.21 8.00
C GLU A 118 -11.18 1.64 6.73
N ASP A 119 -11.29 2.42 5.66
CA ASP A 119 -11.81 1.93 4.38
C ASP A 119 -10.85 0.93 3.73
N TYR A 120 -9.54 1.22 3.71
CA TYR A 120 -8.55 0.29 3.18
C TYR A 120 -8.41 -0.97 4.04
N LYS A 121 -8.62 -0.86 5.35
CA LYS A 121 -8.67 -2.01 6.25
C LYS A 121 -9.84 -2.93 5.95
N LYS A 122 -11.04 -2.40 5.65
CA LYS A 122 -12.19 -3.21 5.20
C LYS A 122 -11.86 -3.94 3.90
N THR A 123 -11.26 -3.25 2.93
CA THR A 123 -10.83 -3.87 1.66
C THR A 123 -9.82 -4.99 1.88
N LEU A 124 -8.86 -4.79 2.79
CA LEU A 124 -7.88 -5.82 3.14
C LEU A 124 -8.55 -7.05 3.78
N LEU A 125 -9.51 -6.84 4.69
CA LEU A 125 -10.25 -7.93 5.34
C LEU A 125 -11.08 -8.72 4.32
N GLU A 126 -11.76 -8.04 3.40
CA GLU A 126 -12.52 -8.66 2.31
C GLU A 126 -11.63 -9.58 1.47
N LEU A 127 -10.44 -9.09 1.08
CA LEU A 127 -9.45 -9.85 0.31
C LEU A 127 -8.85 -11.04 1.07
N CYS A 128 -8.83 -11.01 2.40
CA CYS A 128 -8.38 -12.13 3.22
C CYS A 128 -9.49 -13.16 3.50
N SER A 129 -10.75 -12.74 3.44
CA SER A 129 -11.92 -13.61 3.65
C SER A 129 -12.39 -14.37 2.41
N THR A 130 -11.98 -13.90 1.22
CA THR A 130 -12.34 -14.48 -0.08
C THR A 130 -11.42 -15.66 -0.42
#